data_AF-A0A3N0CNM1-F1
#
_entry.id   AF-A0A3N0CNM1-F1
#
_cell.length_a   1.000
_cell.length_b   1.000
_cell.length_c   1.000
_cell.angle_alpha   90.00
_cell.angle_beta   90.00
_cell.angle_gamma   90.00
#
_symmetry.space_group_name_H-M   'P 1'
#
loop_
_entity.id
_entity.type
_entity.pdbx_description
1 polymer ?
#
loop_
_entity_poly.entity_id
_entity_poly.type
_entity_poly.pdbx_seq_one_letter_code
_entity_poly.pdbx_strand_id
1 'polypeptide(L)'
;MTGQRLAELQHVVDAGQRAAGVLAARARGDRAGAGELLQTFADDRELATGALLVAELTLGLYGAETGRDVESCVRELNLQLEQALAARE
;
A
#
# COMPACT_ATOMS: atom_id res chain seq x y z
N MET A 1 17.25 -16.66 12.73
CA MET A 1 17.06 -15.68 11.63
C MET A 1 18.40 -14.95 11.47
N THR A 2 19.05 -15.01 10.32
CA THR A 2 20.37 -14.37 10.10
C THR A 2 20.24 -12.84 10.07
N GLY A 3 21.26 -12.10 10.54
CA GLY A 3 21.20 -10.63 10.64
C GLY A 3 20.92 -9.91 9.32
N GLN A 4 21.36 -10.49 8.20
CA GLN A 4 21.11 -9.95 6.86
C GLN A 4 19.62 -9.99 6.46
N ARG A 5 18.91 -11.06 6.79
CA ARG A 5 17.47 -11.16 6.49
C ARG A 5 16.64 -10.17 7.30
N LEU A 6 17.07 -9.85 8.52
CA LEU A 6 16.43 -8.82 9.34
C LEU A 6 16.61 -7.43 8.73
N ALA A 7 17.82 -7.10 8.25
CA ALA A 7 18.10 -5.82 7.59
C ALA A 7 17.30 -5.67 6.30
N GLU A 8 17.23 -6.71 5.47
CA GLU A 8 16.39 -6.73 4.26
C GLU A 8 14.91 -6.47 4.58
N LEU A 9 14.37 -7.15 5.60
CA LEU A 9 12.99 -6.93 6.04
C LEU A 9 12.77 -5.51 6.58
N GLN A 10 13.76 -4.94 7.28
CA GLN A 10 13.65 -3.61 7.83
C GLN A 10 13.49 -2.55 6.73
N HIS A 11 14.27 -2.64 5.65
CA HIS A 11 14.10 -1.74 4.50
C HIS A 11 12.70 -1.82 3.89
N VAL A 12 12.14 -3.03 3.78
CA VAL A 12 10.78 -3.23 3.26
C VAL A 12 9.72 -2.63 4.19
N VAL A 13 9.88 -2.80 5.51
CA VAL A 13 8.97 -2.22 6.50
C VAL A 13 9.02 -0.71 6.49
N ASP A 14 10.21 -0.11 6.43
CA ASP A 14 10.38 1.36 6.38
C ASP A 14 9.72 1.94 5.12
N ALA A 15 9.89 1.28 3.97
CA ALA A 15 9.21 1.66 2.73
C ALA A 15 7.67 1.54 2.86
N GLY A 16 7.17 0.48 3.51
CA GLY A 16 5.75 0.30 3.79
C GLY A 16 5.18 1.40 4.70
N GLN A 17 5.92 1.78 5.75
CA GLN A 17 5.53 2.88 6.63
C GLN A 17 5.44 4.22 5.90
N ARG A 18 6.41 4.53 5.04
CA ARG A 18 6.36 5.72 4.18
C ARG A 18 5.15 5.69 3.24
N ALA A 19 4.87 4.55 2.60
CA ALA A 19 3.72 4.40 1.71
C ALA A 19 2.38 4.58 2.45
N ALA A 20 2.26 4.02 3.66
CA ALA A 20 1.10 4.27 4.52
C ALA A 20 0.98 5.76 4.92
N GLY A 21 2.11 6.43 5.16
CA GLY A 21 2.16 7.88 5.38
C GLY A 21 1.59 8.69 4.22
N VAL A 22 1.92 8.32 2.98
CA VAL A 22 1.36 8.95 1.76
C VAL A 22 -0.17 8.80 1.72
N LEU A 23 -0.69 7.60 1.99
CA LEU A 23 -2.14 7.35 2.04
C LEU A 23 -2.82 8.21 3.12
N ALA A 24 -2.22 8.28 4.30
CA ALA A 24 -2.74 9.06 5.42
C ALA A 24 -2.75 10.57 5.12
N ALA A 25 -1.70 11.10 4.49
CA ALA A 25 -1.66 12.50 4.05
C ALA A 25 -2.76 12.80 3.03
N ARG A 26 -2.92 11.94 2.02
CA ARG A 26 -4.00 12.06 1.01
C ARG A 26 -5.39 12.02 1.63
N ALA A 27 -5.62 11.12 2.60
CA ALA A 27 -6.91 10.99 3.29
C ALA A 27 -7.27 12.26 4.09
N ARG A 28 -6.28 13.00 4.59
CA ARG A 28 -6.46 14.29 5.27
C ARG A 28 -6.55 15.50 4.33
N GLY A 29 -6.45 15.30 3.01
CA GLY A 29 -6.42 16.37 2.02
C GLY A 29 -5.07 17.09 1.89
N ASP A 30 -4.03 16.62 2.56
CA ASP A 30 -2.68 17.18 2.51
C ASP A 30 -1.93 16.68 1.26
N ARG A 31 -2.16 17.35 0.14
CA ARG A 31 -1.52 17.01 -1.15
C ARG A 31 -0.03 17.34 -1.16
N ALA A 32 0.38 18.40 -0.45
CA ALA A 32 1.78 18.82 -0.40
C ALA A 32 2.61 17.81 0.40
N GLY A 33 2.19 17.47 1.61
CA GLY A 33 2.86 16.46 2.44
C GLY A 33 2.86 15.07 1.80
N ALA A 34 1.80 14.70 1.08
CA ALA A 34 1.81 13.47 0.28
C ALA A 34 2.88 13.50 -0.82
N GLY A 35 3.06 14.64 -1.49
CA GLY A 35 4.10 14.84 -2.50
C GLY A 35 5.51 14.77 -1.90
N GLU A 36 5.74 15.42 -0.77
CA GLU A 36 7.01 15.39 -0.05
C GLU A 36 7.39 13.96 0.36
N LEU A 37 6.44 13.20 0.92
CA LEU A 37 6.65 11.79 1.28
C LEU A 37 6.99 10.92 0.06
N LEU A 38 6.36 11.16 -1.09
CA LEU A 38 6.69 10.44 -2.33
C LEU A 38 8.14 10.70 -2.79
N GLN A 39 8.73 11.85 -2.47
CA GLN A 39 10.14 12.13 -2.77
C GLN A 39 11.13 11.48 -1.79
N THR A 40 10.65 10.82 -0.72
CA THR A 40 11.52 10.17 0.27
C THR A 40 11.93 8.73 -0.10
N PHE A 41 11.34 8.16 -1.15
CA PHE A 41 11.73 6.86 -1.68
C PHE A 41 12.98 7.02 -2.55
N ALA A 42 13.91 6.08 -2.44
CA ALA A 42 15.17 6.06 -3.18
C ALA A 42 14.94 5.83 -4.68
N ASP A 43 13.99 4.96 -5.03
CA ASP A 43 13.62 4.64 -6.39
C ASP A 43 12.18 4.09 -6.49
N ASP A 44 11.72 3.88 -7.72
CA ASP A 44 10.39 3.33 -8.02
C ASP A 44 10.21 1.90 -7.47
N ARG A 45 11.30 1.13 -7.35
CA ARG A 45 11.25 -0.23 -6.84
C ARG A 45 10.97 -0.23 -5.34
N GLU A 46 11.59 0.67 -4.58
CA GLU A 46 11.32 0.84 -3.15
C GLU A 46 9.87 1.28 -2.92
N LEU A 47 9.40 2.25 -3.70
CA LEU A 47 7.99 2.66 -3.66
C LEU A 47 7.04 1.50 -3.95
N ALA A 48 7.27 0.76 -5.03
CA ALA A 48 6.43 -0.38 -5.40
C ALA A 48 6.42 -1.47 -4.31
N THR A 49 7.58 -1.76 -3.72
CA THR A 49 7.71 -2.76 -2.66
C THR A 49 6.94 -2.33 -1.41
N GLY A 50 7.10 -1.07 -0.98
CA GLY A 50 6.36 -0.54 0.17
C GLY A 50 4.85 -0.48 -0.07
N ALA A 51 4.42 -0.08 -1.27
CA ALA A 51 3.01 -0.02 -1.64
C ALA A 51 2.36 -1.41 -1.68
N LEU A 52 3.04 -2.42 -2.22
CA LEU A 52 2.55 -3.81 -2.24
C LEU A 52 2.43 -4.37 -0.83
N LEU A 53 3.41 -4.16 0.05
CA LEU A 53 3.30 -4.59 1.44
C LEU A 53 2.07 -3.97 2.14
N VAL A 54 1.84 -2.66 1.95
CA VAL A 54 0.66 -1.99 2.52
C VAL A 54 -0.63 -2.57 1.95
N ALA A 55 -0.68 -2.85 0.64
CA ALA A 55 -1.84 -3.46 -0.01
C ALA A 55 -2.12 -4.88 0.54
N GLU A 56 -1.09 -5.72 0.66
CA GLU A 56 -1.20 -7.07 1.22
C GLU A 56 -1.72 -7.06 2.66
N LEU A 57 -1.16 -6.20 3.51
CA LEU A 57 -1.61 -6.05 4.90
C LEU A 57 -3.05 -5.55 4.98
N THR A 58 -3.41 -4.58 4.14
CA THR A 58 -4.78 -4.04 4.10
C THR A 58 -5.79 -5.08 3.66
N LEU A 59 -5.48 -5.86 2.63
CA LEU A 59 -6.33 -6.96 2.16
C LEU A 59 -6.43 -8.08 3.20
N GLY A 60 -5.34 -8.39 3.91
CA GLY A 60 -5.34 -9.35 5.01
C GLY A 60 -6.24 -8.91 6.17
N LEU A 61 -6.15 -7.63 6.57
CA LEU A 61 -7.02 -7.05 7.60
C LEU A 61 -8.49 -7.05 7.17
N TYR A 62 -8.78 -6.63 5.94
CA TYR A 62 -10.13 -6.63 5.39
C TYR A 62 -10.71 -8.05 5.29
N GLY A 63 -9.93 -9.01 4.82
CA GLY A 63 -10.33 -10.42 4.78
C GLY A 63 -10.61 -10.99 6.17
N ALA A 64 -9.78 -10.67 7.15
CA ALA A 64 -9.97 -11.09 8.55
C ALA A 64 -11.27 -10.52 9.16
N GLU A 65 -11.56 -9.24 8.90
CA GLU A 65 -12.77 -8.58 9.39
C GLU A 65 -14.05 -9.09 8.71
N THR A 66 -13.96 -9.46 7.43
CA THR A 66 -15.13 -9.87 6.62
C THR A 66 -15.31 -11.38 6.48
N GLY A 67 -14.39 -12.19 7.01
CA GLY A 67 -14.39 -13.65 6.85
C GLY A 67 -14.12 -14.11 5.41
N ARG A 68 -13.49 -13.26 4.58
CA ARG A 68 -13.22 -13.53 3.16
C ARG A 68 -11.76 -13.88 2.94
N ASP A 69 -11.52 -14.76 1.98
CA ASP A 69 -10.17 -15.02 1.51
C ASP A 69 -9.61 -13.87 0.65
N VAL A 70 -8.28 -13.85 0.51
CA VAL A 70 -7.56 -12.80 -0.22
C VAL A 70 -7.98 -12.75 -1.69
N GLU A 71 -8.23 -13.90 -2.33
CA GLU A 71 -8.63 -13.95 -3.74
C GLU A 71 -9.98 -13.22 -3.96
N SER A 72 -10.94 -13.48 -3.07
CA SER A 72 -12.24 -12.82 -3.09
C SER A 72 -12.13 -11.32 -2.86
N CYS A 73 -11.21 -10.87 -2.01
CA CYS A 73 -10.96 -9.45 -1.78
C CYS A 73 -10.33 -8.78 -3.01
N VAL A 74 -9.33 -9.43 -3.64
CA VAL A 74 -8.69 -8.93 -4.87
C VAL A 74 -9.68 -8.85 -6.03
N ARG A 75 -10.56 -9.85 -6.17
CA ARG A 75 -11.62 -9.85 -7.19
C ARG A 75 -12.53 -8.64 -7.06
N GLU A 76 -12.99 -8.35 -5.84
CA GLU A 76 -13.80 -7.16 -5.59
C GLU A 76 -13.03 -5.86 -5.83
N LEU A 77 -11.78 -5.77 -5.38
CA LEU A 77 -10.92 -4.62 -5.66
C LEU A 77 -10.84 -4.34 -7.17
N ASN A 78 -10.65 -5.37 -7.99
CA ASN A 78 -10.63 -5.24 -9.45
C ASN A 78 -11.96 -4.72 -10.01
N LEU A 79 -13.09 -5.21 -9.51
CA LEU A 79 -14.41 -4.68 -9.90
C LEU A 79 -14.56 -3.21 -9.53
N GLN A 80 -14.08 -2.80 -8.35
CA GLN A 80 -14.09 -1.39 -7.93
C GLN A 80 -13.19 -0.51 -8.82
N LEU A 81 -12.03 -1.02 -9.23
CA LEU A 81 -11.12 -0.33 -10.15
C LEU A 81 -11.75 -0.13 -11.54
N GLU A 82 -12.44 -1.14 -12.05
CA GLU A 82 -13.19 -1.05 -13.32
C GLU A 82 -14.31 0.00 -13.23
N GLN A 83 -15.08 -0.01 -12.14
CA GLN A 83 -16.17 0.95 -11.90
C GLN A 83 -15.66 2.40 -11.74
N ALA A 84 -14.48 2.58 -11.14
CA ALA A 84 -13.89 3.91 -10.97
C ALA A 84 -13.57 4.61 -12.29
N LEU A 85 -13.34 3.85 -13.37
CA LEU A 85 -13.17 4.38 -14.73
C LEU A 85 -14.53 4.69 -15.37
N ALA A 86 -15.51 3.80 -15.22
CA ALA A 86 -16.85 3.99 -15.78
C ALA A 86 -17.61 5.18 -15.18
N ALA A 87 -17.37 5.54 -13.92
CA ALA A 87 -17.99 6.69 -13.26
C ALA A 87 -17.46 8.06 -13.75
N ARG A 88 -16.47 8.07 -14.65
CA ARG A 88 -15.85 9.28 -15.20
C ARG A 88 -16.28 9.60 -16.65
N GLU A 89 -17.08 8.74 -17.25
CA GLU A 89 -17.72 8.94 -18.57
C GLU A 89 -19.13 9.55 -18.40
#